data_AF-A0A087UNY8-F1
#
_entry.id   AF-A0A087UNY8-F1
#
_cell.length_a   1.000
_cell.length_b   1.000
_cell.length_c   1.000
_cell.angle_alpha   90.00
_cell.angle_beta   90.00
_cell.angle_gamma   90.00
#
_symmetry.space_group_name_H-M   'P 1'
#
loop_
_entity.id
_entity.type
_entity.pdbx_description
1 polymer ?
#
loop_
_entity_poly.entity_id
_entity_poly.type
_entity_poly.pdbx_seq_one_letter_code
_entity_poly.pdbx_strand_id
1 'polypeptide(L)'
;MKDVLEFEAQLANFTIPSEERRNYTAIYLKITLAELQEKISLVNWTLYFSMAMPLELTDDEEIVVYAVPYLNLMSELVINTPKRTVANYILWRFVYNRVSNLDKRFLAKQQEYYSALYGTQSISPRWKTCTVYTNKNMGMAVGSMFVKRHFNEKSKET
;
A
#
# COMPACT_ATOMS: atom_id res chain seq x y z
N MET A 1 -12.60 -3.71 -18.09
CA MET A 1 -11.66 -4.41 -17.20
C MET A 1 -10.32 -4.71 -17.85
N LYS A 2 -10.27 -5.09 -19.15
CA LYS A 2 -8.98 -5.24 -19.86
C LYS A 2 -8.09 -3.99 -19.75
N ASP A 3 -8.66 -2.82 -19.98
CA ASP A 3 -7.91 -1.55 -19.88
C ASP A 3 -7.34 -1.29 -18.47
N VAL A 4 -8.05 -1.71 -17.43
CA VAL A 4 -7.60 -1.58 -16.03
C VAL A 4 -6.45 -2.53 -15.74
N LEU A 5 -6.51 -3.75 -16.27
CA LEU A 5 -5.45 -4.74 -16.14
C LEU A 5 -4.19 -4.32 -16.90
N GLU A 6 -4.34 -3.81 -18.12
CA GLU A 6 -3.24 -3.28 -18.93
C GLU A 6 -2.58 -2.09 -18.24
N PHE A 7 -3.38 -1.16 -17.72
CA PHE A 7 -2.88 -0.04 -16.93
C PHE A 7 -2.10 -0.51 -15.69
N GLU A 8 -2.61 -1.51 -14.96
CA GLU A 8 -1.91 -2.10 -13.80
C GLU A 8 -0.60 -2.80 -14.22
N ALA A 9 -0.58 -3.49 -15.36
CA ALA A 9 0.61 -4.15 -15.88
C ALA A 9 1.73 -3.15 -16.24
N GLN A 10 1.37 -2.01 -16.84
CA GLN A 10 2.33 -0.94 -17.14
C GLN A 10 2.89 -0.32 -15.86
N LEU A 11 2.05 -0.03 -14.86
CA LEU A 11 2.52 0.42 -13.55
C LEU A 11 3.46 -0.59 -12.87
N ALA A 12 3.15 -1.89 -12.96
CA ALA A 12 4.00 -2.94 -12.44
C ALA A 12 5.36 -2.98 -13.14
N ASN A 13 5.42 -2.72 -14.45
CA ASN A 13 6.68 -2.67 -15.20
C ASN A 13 7.58 -1.50 -14.80
N PHE A 14 7.02 -0.38 -14.33
CA PHE A 14 7.80 0.76 -13.83
C PHE A 14 8.36 0.53 -12.42
N THR A 15 7.87 -0.49 -11.73
CA THR A 15 8.24 -0.79 -10.34
C THR A 15 9.60 -1.46 -10.31
N ILE A 16 10.60 -0.82 -9.68
CA ILE A 16 11.92 -1.44 -9.51
C ILE A 16 11.85 -2.77 -8.74
N PRO A 17 12.70 -3.75 -9.08
CA PRO A 17 12.74 -5.05 -8.40
C PRO A 17 13.00 -4.94 -6.90
N SER A 18 12.58 -5.97 -6.16
CA SER A 18 12.67 -5.96 -4.69
C SER A 18 14.12 -6.04 -4.19
N GLU A 19 15.02 -6.59 -5.00
CA GLU A 19 16.45 -6.69 -4.74
C GLU A 19 17.12 -5.32 -4.74
N GLU A 20 16.80 -4.50 -5.75
CA GLU A 20 17.35 -3.15 -5.90
C GLU A 20 16.84 -2.19 -4.82
N ARG A 21 15.59 -2.39 -4.36
CA ARG A 21 15.00 -1.63 -3.23
C ARG A 21 15.71 -1.82 -1.89
N ARG A 22 16.56 -2.84 -1.74
CA ARG A 22 17.30 -3.07 -0.49
C ARG A 22 18.44 -2.07 -0.30
N ASN A 23 18.91 -1.43 -1.38
CA ASN A 23 19.93 -0.39 -1.28
C ASN A 23 19.27 0.95 -0.93
N TYR A 24 18.98 1.15 0.36
CA TYR A 24 18.31 2.35 0.86
C TYR A 24 19.03 3.63 0.48
N THR A 25 20.36 3.65 0.46
CA THR A 25 21.15 4.82 0.07
C THR A 25 20.91 5.21 -1.40
N ALA A 26 20.75 4.23 -2.28
CA ALA A 26 20.53 4.49 -3.70
C ALA A 26 19.12 5.02 -4.02
N ILE A 27 18.11 4.63 -3.22
CA ILE A 27 16.73 5.08 -3.41
C ILE A 27 16.37 6.30 -2.57
N TYR A 28 17.22 6.69 -1.61
CA TYR A 28 16.97 7.84 -0.73
C TYR A 28 17.29 9.14 -1.46
N LEU A 29 16.27 9.80 -2.01
CA LEU A 29 16.39 11.15 -2.53
C LEU A 29 15.74 12.14 -1.56
N LYS A 30 16.53 13.01 -0.96
CA LYS A 30 16.05 14.12 -0.14
C LYS A 30 16.05 15.40 -0.98
N ILE A 31 14.88 16.01 -1.13
CA ILE A 31 14.63 17.22 -1.93
C ILE A 31 13.62 18.11 -1.20
N THR A 32 13.52 19.38 -1.59
CA THR A 32 12.48 20.27 -1.06
C THR A 32 11.11 19.95 -1.69
N LEU A 33 10.04 20.41 -1.05
CA LEU A 33 8.68 20.30 -1.57
C LEU A 33 8.54 21.02 -2.93
N ALA A 34 9.19 22.18 -3.07
CA ALA A 34 9.27 22.91 -4.34
C ALA A 34 9.95 22.06 -5.45
N GLU A 35 11.10 21.47 -5.15
CA GLU A 35 11.82 20.60 -6.09
C GLU A 35 10.99 19.37 -6.49
N LEU A 36 10.21 18.80 -5.58
CA LEU A 36 9.28 17.72 -5.90
C LEU A 36 8.18 18.20 -6.84
N GLN A 37 7.61 19.38 -6.58
CA GLN A 37 6.54 19.95 -7.40
C GLN A 37 7.00 20.24 -8.84
N GLU A 38 8.26 20.65 -9.01
CA GLU A 38 8.89 20.82 -10.32
C GLU A 38 9.15 19.49 -11.03
N LYS A 39 9.68 18.49 -10.31
CA LYS A 39 10.00 17.17 -10.88
C LYS A 39 8.74 16.39 -11.27
N ILE A 40 7.70 16.44 -10.45
CA ILE A 40 6.47 15.66 -10.61
C ILE A 40 5.27 16.59 -10.45
N SER A 41 4.84 17.20 -11.56
CA SER A 41 3.79 18.22 -11.58
C SER A 41 2.35 17.68 -11.63
N LEU A 42 2.17 16.36 -11.73
CA LEU A 42 0.84 15.73 -11.82
C LEU A 42 -0.03 15.99 -10.58
N VAL A 43 0.60 16.09 -9.41
CA VAL A 43 -0.08 16.27 -8.12
C VAL A 43 0.32 17.63 -7.55
N ASN A 44 -0.65 18.34 -6.98
CA ASN A 44 -0.35 19.47 -6.10
C ASN A 44 0.05 18.89 -4.73
N TRP A 45 1.36 18.80 -4.48
CA TRP A 45 1.89 18.11 -3.30
C TRP A 45 1.59 18.86 -2.00
N THR A 46 1.65 20.20 -2.02
CA THR A 46 1.29 21.05 -0.88
C THR A 46 -0.17 20.83 -0.47
N LEU A 47 -1.09 20.77 -1.44
CA LEU A 47 -2.49 20.45 -1.17
C LEU A 47 -2.65 19.00 -0.70
N TYR A 48 -1.98 18.05 -1.32
CA TYR A 48 -2.05 16.64 -0.94
C TYR A 48 -1.64 16.43 0.52
N PHE A 49 -0.51 16.99 0.93
CA PHE A 49 -0.02 16.82 2.29
C PHE A 49 -0.84 17.60 3.32
N SER A 50 -1.32 18.80 3.01
CA SER A 50 -2.21 19.55 3.93
C SER A 50 -3.57 18.86 4.15
N MET A 51 -4.04 18.08 3.17
CA MET A 51 -5.22 17.22 3.35
C MET A 51 -4.92 15.95 4.15
N ALA A 52 -3.72 15.37 3.97
CA ALA A 52 -3.35 14.11 4.60
C ALA A 52 -2.92 14.28 6.06
N MET A 53 -2.34 15.44 6.40
CA MET A 53 -1.79 15.73 7.72
C MET A 53 -2.13 17.17 8.12
N PRO A 54 -2.46 17.41 9.40
CA PRO A 54 -2.74 18.76 9.91
C PRO A 54 -1.42 19.52 10.16
N LEU A 55 -0.63 19.71 9.11
CA LEU A 55 0.66 20.40 9.14
C LEU A 55 0.64 21.54 8.12
N GLU A 56 1.12 22.71 8.54
CA GLU A 56 1.45 23.80 7.62
C GLU A 56 2.83 23.51 7.04
N LEU A 57 2.88 23.20 5.74
CA LEU A 57 4.11 22.89 5.04
C LEU A 57 4.51 24.07 4.16
N THR A 58 5.77 24.45 4.23
CA THR A 58 6.39 25.45 3.36
C THR A 58 7.06 24.78 2.18
N ASP A 59 7.30 25.54 1.12
CA ASP A 59 7.98 25.06 -0.09
C ASP A 59 9.41 24.55 0.17
N ASP A 60 10.06 25.06 1.22
CA ASP A 60 11.39 24.65 1.69
C ASP A 60 11.40 23.35 2.52
N GLU A 61 10.24 22.75 2.80
CA GLU A 61 10.16 21.52 3.59
C GLU A 61 10.92 20.38 2.89
N GLU A 62 11.84 19.76 3.62
CA GLU A 62 12.62 18.65 3.10
C GLU A 62 11.86 17.33 3.19
N ILE A 63 11.73 16.64 2.06
CA ILE A 63 11.02 15.36 1.95
C ILE A 63 11.90 14.29 1.32
N VAL A 64 11.68 13.05 1.75
CA VAL A 64 12.39 11.89 1.22
C VAL A 64 11.49 11.16 0.22
N VAL A 65 11.97 11.03 -1.01
CA VAL A 65 11.24 10.39 -2.11
C VAL A 65 12.00 9.15 -2.56
N TYR A 66 11.40 7.98 -2.36
CA TYR A 66 12.07 6.69 -2.63
C TYR A 66 12.03 6.23 -4.09
N ALA A 67 11.15 6.81 -4.91
CA ALA A 67 10.80 6.23 -6.20
C ALA A 67 10.54 7.29 -7.27
N VAL A 68 11.43 8.29 -7.39
CA VAL A 68 11.29 9.36 -8.40
C VAL A 68 11.14 8.83 -9.83
N PRO A 69 11.94 7.85 -10.31
CA PRO A 69 11.77 7.33 -11.67
C PRO A 69 10.37 6.73 -11.90
N TYR A 70 9.86 5.98 -10.93
CA TYR A 70 8.51 5.42 -10.98
C TYR A 70 7.45 6.51 -11.03
N LEU A 71 7.55 7.54 -10.18
CA LEU A 71 6.57 8.62 -10.13
C LEU A 71 6.52 9.44 -11.42
N ASN A 72 7.65 9.63 -12.11
CA ASN A 72 7.70 10.28 -13.42
C ASN A 72 6.96 9.45 -14.48
N LEU A 73 7.32 8.16 -14.62
CA LEU A 73 6.71 7.27 -15.61
C LEU A 73 5.22 7.05 -15.34
N MET A 74 4.84 6.89 -14.07
CA MET A 74 3.45 6.83 -13.65
C MET A 74 2.71 8.12 -14.00
N SER A 75 3.34 9.28 -13.82
CA SER A 75 2.69 10.57 -14.13
C SER A 75 2.39 10.72 -15.61
N GLU A 76 3.35 10.38 -16.46
CA GLU A 76 3.16 10.36 -17.91
C GLU A 76 2.07 9.37 -18.32
N LEU A 77 2.08 8.15 -17.77
CA LEU A 77 1.06 7.16 -18.05
C LEU A 77 -0.34 7.64 -17.67
N VAL A 78 -0.49 8.26 -16.50
CA VAL A 78 -1.78 8.78 -16.02
C VAL A 78 -2.31 9.89 -16.94
N ILE A 79 -1.44 10.80 -17.39
CA ILE A 79 -1.82 11.89 -18.31
C ILE A 79 -2.30 11.33 -19.66
N ASN A 80 -1.62 10.29 -20.15
CA ASN A 80 -1.92 9.68 -21.45
C ASN A 80 -3.04 8.63 -21.41
N THR A 81 -3.54 8.27 -20.23
CA THR A 81 -4.60 7.27 -20.05
C THR A 81 -5.97 7.95 -19.96
N PRO A 82 -7.03 7.39 -20.59
CA PRO A 82 -8.39 7.92 -20.42
C PRO A 82 -8.79 8.00 -18.94
N LYS A 83 -9.32 9.16 -18.51
CA LYS A 83 -9.72 9.42 -17.11
C LYS A 83 -10.62 8.32 -16.53
N ARG A 84 -11.49 7.74 -17.36
CA ARG A 84 -12.37 6.62 -16.97
C ARG A 84 -11.58 5.37 -16.55
N THR A 85 -10.50 5.04 -17.25
CA THR A 85 -9.65 3.89 -16.93
C THR A 85 -8.91 4.12 -15.61
N VAL A 86 -8.34 5.31 -15.42
CA VAL A 86 -7.68 5.70 -14.17
C VAL A 86 -8.65 5.64 -12.98
N ALA A 87 -9.85 6.21 -13.13
CA ALA A 87 -10.89 6.18 -12.10
C ALA A 87 -11.34 4.74 -11.77
N ASN A 88 -11.53 3.90 -12.78
CA ASN A 88 -11.87 2.48 -12.58
C ASN A 88 -10.76 1.73 -11.84
N TYR A 89 -9.48 2.00 -12.16
CA TYR A 89 -8.35 1.40 -11.45
C TYR A 89 -8.34 1.80 -9.97
N ILE A 90 -8.44 3.11 -9.67
CA ILE A 90 -8.47 3.61 -8.28
C ILE A 90 -9.63 2.98 -7.50
N LEU A 91 -10.83 2.95 -8.09
CA LEU A 91 -12.00 2.37 -7.46
C LEU A 91 -11.82 0.85 -7.24
N TRP A 92 -11.23 0.15 -8.20
CA TRP A 92 -10.92 -1.27 -8.06
C TRP A 92 -9.95 -1.54 -6.91
N ARG A 93 -8.87 -0.74 -6.79
CA ARG A 93 -7.92 -0.87 -5.67
C ARG A 93 -8.60 -0.67 -4.32
N PHE A 94 -9.54 0.26 -4.22
CA PHE A 94 -10.36 0.46 -3.02
C PHE A 94 -11.27 -0.74 -2.73
N VAL A 95 -12.04 -1.19 -3.73
CA VAL A 95 -12.95 -2.34 -3.60
C VAL A 95 -12.17 -3.59 -3.18
N TYR A 96 -11.06 -3.90 -3.85
CA TYR A 96 -10.20 -5.04 -3.53
C TYR A 96 -9.76 -5.05 -2.06
N ASN A 97 -9.40 -3.88 -1.50
CA ASN A 97 -9.01 -3.76 -0.10
C ASN A 97 -10.19 -4.02 0.88
N ARG A 98 -11.41 -3.67 0.49
CA ARG A 98 -12.62 -3.75 1.34
C ARG A 98 -13.39 -5.07 1.22
N VAL A 99 -13.16 -5.86 0.16
CA VAL A 99 -13.86 -7.15 -0.07
C VAL A 99 -13.81 -8.07 1.15
N SER A 100 -12.69 -8.10 1.89
CA SER A 100 -12.53 -8.93 3.10
C SER A 100 -13.48 -8.57 4.25
N ASN A 101 -14.12 -7.39 4.21
CA ASN A 101 -15.04 -6.88 5.22
C ASN A 101 -16.52 -7.08 4.85
N LEU A 102 -16.81 -7.62 3.66
CA LEU A 102 -18.17 -7.80 3.16
C LEU A 102 -18.73 -9.19 3.47
N ASP A 103 -19.96 -9.43 3.01
CA ASP A 103 -20.65 -10.71 3.22
C ASP A 103 -20.01 -11.88 2.44
N LYS A 104 -20.56 -13.08 2.66
CA LYS A 104 -20.05 -14.33 2.06
C LYS A 104 -19.99 -14.30 0.54
N ARG A 105 -20.82 -13.51 -0.15
CA ARG A 105 -20.86 -13.47 -1.62
C ARG A 105 -19.57 -12.88 -2.18
N PHE A 106 -19.08 -11.81 -1.56
CA PHE A 106 -17.83 -11.17 -1.94
C PHE A 106 -16.60 -12.00 -1.53
N LEU A 107 -16.65 -12.61 -0.34
CA LEU A 107 -15.59 -13.49 0.14
C LEU A 107 -15.42 -14.73 -0.74
N ALA A 108 -16.51 -15.30 -1.25
CA ALA A 108 -16.44 -16.42 -2.19
C ALA A 108 -15.67 -16.03 -3.47
N LYS A 109 -15.93 -14.84 -4.01
CA LYS A 109 -15.21 -14.33 -5.19
C LYS A 109 -13.74 -14.05 -4.92
N GLN A 110 -13.41 -13.52 -3.74
CA GLN A 110 -12.01 -13.37 -3.32
C GLN A 110 -11.31 -14.72 -3.17
N GLN A 111 -12.02 -15.74 -2.67
CA GLN A 111 -11.48 -17.09 -2.53
C GLN A 111 -11.16 -17.71 -3.90
N GLU A 112 -12.05 -17.58 -4.90
CA GLU A 112 -11.76 -18.03 -6.27
C GLU A 112 -10.44 -17.44 -6.80
N TYR A 113 -10.20 -16.14 -6.56
CA TYR A 113 -8.96 -15.46 -6.93
C TYR A 113 -7.75 -15.99 -6.15
N TYR A 114 -7.85 -16.17 -4.83
CA TYR A 114 -6.76 -16.71 -4.01
C TYR A 114 -6.47 -18.19 -4.25
N SER A 115 -7.46 -18.97 -4.67
CA SER A 115 -7.26 -20.34 -5.13
C SER A 115 -6.42 -20.36 -6.41
N ALA A 116 -6.68 -19.45 -7.35
CA ALA A 116 -5.88 -19.34 -8.58
C ALA A 116 -4.44 -18.86 -8.32
N LEU A 117 -4.25 -17.91 -7.40
CA LEU A 117 -2.91 -17.36 -7.10
C LEU A 117 -2.06 -18.25 -6.20
N TYR A 118 -2.65 -18.82 -5.15
CA TYR A 118 -1.93 -19.43 -4.04
C TYR A 118 -2.27 -20.91 -3.83
N GLY A 119 -3.16 -21.49 -4.65
CA GLY A 119 -3.60 -22.88 -4.51
C GLY A 119 -4.44 -23.15 -3.24
N THR A 120 -4.92 -22.11 -2.56
CA THR A 120 -5.70 -22.27 -1.32
C THR A 120 -7.05 -22.92 -1.58
N GLN A 121 -7.44 -23.91 -0.76
CA GLN A 121 -8.67 -24.69 -0.98
C GLN A 121 -9.87 -24.20 -0.17
N SER A 122 -9.65 -23.41 0.88
CA SER A 122 -10.74 -23.00 1.79
C SER A 122 -10.51 -21.62 2.40
N ILE A 123 -11.62 -20.92 2.65
CA ILE A 123 -11.63 -19.67 3.41
C ILE A 123 -11.22 -19.95 4.86
N SER A 124 -10.29 -19.15 5.39
CA SER A 124 -9.89 -19.24 6.79
C SER A 124 -11.09 -19.08 7.74
N PRO A 125 -11.19 -19.86 8.83
CA PRO A 125 -12.21 -19.66 9.85
C PRO A 125 -12.26 -18.22 10.35
N ARG A 126 -13.48 -17.70 10.61
CA ARG A 126 -13.70 -16.30 10.95
C ARG A 126 -12.91 -15.85 12.18
N TRP A 127 -12.83 -16.70 13.21
CA TRP A 127 -12.08 -16.38 14.43
C TRP A 127 -10.61 -16.09 14.12
N LYS A 128 -9.98 -16.85 13.22
CA LYS A 128 -8.58 -16.69 12.83
C LYS A 128 -8.39 -15.37 12.09
N THR A 129 -9.31 -15.03 11.19
CA THR A 129 -9.34 -13.72 10.53
C THR A 129 -9.45 -12.58 11.53
N CYS A 130 -10.35 -12.69 12.52
CA CYS A 130 -10.51 -11.69 13.57
C CYS A 130 -9.24 -11.56 14.43
N THR A 131 -8.63 -12.67 14.85
CA THR A 131 -7.39 -12.66 15.63
C THR A 131 -6.24 -11.98 14.87
N VAL A 132 -6.05 -12.33 13.58
CA VAL A 132 -5.02 -11.71 12.74
C VAL A 132 -5.29 -10.22 12.56
N TYR A 133 -6.55 -9.83 12.31
CA TYR A 133 -6.93 -8.43 12.16
C TYR A 133 -6.68 -7.62 13.44
N THR A 134 -7.10 -8.14 14.60
CA THR A 134 -6.87 -7.48 15.90
C THR A 134 -5.38 -7.39 16.21
N ASN A 135 -4.61 -8.46 15.98
CA ASN A 135 -3.16 -8.43 16.20
C ASN A 135 -2.43 -7.44 15.27
N LYS A 136 -2.91 -7.28 14.01
CA LYS A 136 -2.33 -6.31 13.07
C LYS A 136 -2.57 -4.86 13.50
N ASN A 137 -3.74 -4.55 14.06
CA ASN A 137 -4.10 -3.19 14.46
C ASN A 137 -3.72 -2.85 15.91
N MET A 138 -3.66 -3.85 16.79
CA MET A 138 -3.46 -3.71 18.24
C MET A 138 -2.38 -4.65 18.76
N GLY A 139 -1.33 -4.89 17.98
CA GLY A 139 -0.31 -5.91 18.26
C GLY A 139 0.37 -5.77 19.62
N MET A 140 0.64 -4.55 20.07
CA MET A 140 1.21 -4.30 21.40
C MET A 140 0.26 -4.70 22.53
N ALA A 141 -1.03 -4.38 22.40
CA ALA A 141 -2.04 -4.73 23.40
C ALA A 141 -2.25 -6.25 23.44
N VAL A 142 -2.42 -6.88 22.27
CA VAL A 142 -2.57 -8.34 22.15
C VAL A 142 -1.32 -9.06 22.67
N GLY A 143 -0.13 -8.58 22.29
CA GLY A 143 1.15 -9.10 22.74
C GLY A 143 1.33 -8.99 24.26
N SER A 144 0.96 -7.87 24.87
CA SER A 144 0.99 -7.71 26.33
C SER A 144 0.10 -8.74 27.04
N MET A 145 -1.13 -8.95 26.54
CA MET A 145 -2.01 -9.99 27.09
C MET A 145 -1.43 -11.39 26.92
N PHE A 146 -0.81 -11.67 25.77
CA PHE A 146 -0.18 -12.96 25.49
C PHE A 146 1.00 -13.22 26.43
N VAL A 147 1.92 -12.27 26.56
CA VAL A 147 3.10 -12.37 27.44
C VAL A 147 2.68 -12.61 28.88
N LYS A 148 1.70 -11.85 29.41
CA LYS A 148 1.18 -12.02 30.77
C LYS A 148 0.63 -13.42 31.06
N ARG A 149 0.13 -14.13 30.05
CA ARG A 149 -0.54 -15.43 30.22
C ARG A 149 0.34 -16.62 29.84
N HIS A 150 1.26 -16.44 28.89
CA HIS A 150 1.92 -17.55 28.20
C HIS A 150 3.44 -17.42 28.12
N PHE A 151 4.04 -16.30 28.51
CA PHE A 151 5.49 -16.12 28.48
C PHE A 151 6.08 -16.34 29.88
N ASN A 152 7.08 -17.22 29.97
CA ASN A 152 7.83 -17.44 31.20
C ASN A 152 8.95 -16.40 31.31
N GLU A 153 8.94 -15.60 32.38
CA GLU A 153 9.93 -14.53 32.59
C GLU A 153 11.38 -15.05 32.59
N LYS A 154 11.61 -16.29 33.06
CA LYS A 154 12.94 -16.91 33.06
C LYS A 154 13.54 -17.07 31.66
N SER A 155 12.70 -17.19 30.64
CA SER A 155 13.13 -17.27 29.24
C SER A 155 13.71 -15.95 28.70
N LYS A 156 13.60 -14.85 29.44
CA LYS A 156 14.22 -13.56 29.10
C LYS A 156 15.62 -13.39 29.69
N GLU A 157 15.97 -14.17 30.70
CA GLU A 157 17.23 -14.05 31.46
C GLU A 157 18.37 -14.90 30.87
N THR A 158 18.09 -15.70 29.84
CA THR A 158 19.05 -16.53 29.10
C THR A 158 19.06 -16.11 27.64
#